data_AF-A0A7Y2YQL1-F1
#
_entry.id   AF-A0A7Y2YQL1-F1
#
_cell.length_a   1.000
_cell.length_b   1.000
_cell.length_c   1.000
_cell.angle_alpha   90.00
_cell.angle_beta   90.00
_cell.angle_gamma   90.00
#
_symmetry.space_group_name_H-M   'P 1'
#
loop_
_entity.id
_entity.type
_entity.pdbx_description
1 polymer ?
#
loop_
_entity_poly.entity_id
_entity_poly.type
_entity_poly.pdbx_seq_one_letter_code
_entity_poly.pdbx_strand_id
1 'polypeptide(L)'
;PFVAYIPEHHTLSKNKNIDVSDLEIDNMLLLEDGHCFRDGVINLCKSKNSNSDESFQLESGSIETLIRLADEGMGMTLLPFLHTLELNDKMKNRLHYFNEPTPAREVSIIYHKSELKMQIIQALHDEISGIIRGAIAFQNVNIISPKPNKKATV
;
A
#
# COMPACT_ATOMS: atom_id res chain seq x y z
N PRO A 1 2.65 2.67 5.84
CA PRO A 1 2.59 3.61 4.69
C PRO A 1 2.62 2.86 3.37
N PHE A 2 1.97 3.40 2.34
CA PHE A 2 2.13 2.97 0.96
C PHE A 2 3.33 3.71 0.35
N VAL A 3 4.11 3.01 -0.48
CA VAL A 3 5.22 3.57 -1.26
C VAL A 3 5.02 3.14 -2.71
N ALA A 4 5.21 4.04 -3.67
CA ALA A 4 5.09 3.67 -5.08
C ALA A 4 6.40 3.08 -5.60
N TYR A 5 6.28 1.99 -6.36
CA TYR A 5 7.36 1.42 -7.15
C TYR A 5 7.10 1.76 -8.61
N ILE A 6 7.90 2.68 -9.15
CA ILE A 6 7.70 3.29 -10.46
C ILE A 6 8.94 2.99 -11.32
N PRO A 7 8.81 2.18 -12.37
CA PRO A 7 9.95 1.85 -13.23
C PRO A 7 10.34 3.06 -14.10
N GLU A 8 11.58 3.06 -14.60
CA GLU A 8 12.18 4.22 -15.29
C GLU A 8 11.39 4.71 -16.52
N HIS A 9 10.72 3.80 -17.22
CA HIS A 9 9.93 4.09 -18.42
C HIS A 9 8.54 4.68 -18.12
N HIS A 10 8.09 4.67 -16.86
CA HIS A 10 6.78 5.18 -16.48
C HIS A 10 6.76 6.72 -16.45
N THR A 11 5.62 7.33 -16.77
CA THR A 11 5.48 8.80 -16.87
C THR A 11 5.83 9.54 -15.57
N LEU A 12 5.48 8.94 -14.43
CA LEU A 12 5.76 9.47 -13.09
C LEU A 12 7.21 9.25 -12.61
N SER A 13 8.08 8.58 -13.37
CA SER A 13 9.46 8.28 -12.94
C SER A 13 10.32 9.53 -12.71
N LYS A 14 9.93 10.68 -13.29
CA LYS A 14 10.62 11.96 -13.14
C LYS A 14 10.23 12.71 -11.86
N ASN A 15 9.14 12.31 -11.21
CA ASN A 15 8.61 13.02 -10.05
C ASN A 15 9.36 12.56 -8.81
N LYS A 16 9.94 13.47 -8.02
CA LYS A 16 10.62 13.08 -6.77
C LYS A 16 9.63 12.51 -5.73
N ASN A 17 8.48 13.17 -5.63
CA ASN A 17 7.35 12.75 -4.81
C ASN A 17 6.09 12.73 -5.68
N ILE A 18 5.08 11.96 -5.27
CA ILE A 18 3.80 11.85 -5.97
C ILE A 18 2.63 12.21 -5.05
N ASP A 19 1.50 12.57 -5.64
CA ASP A 19 0.24 12.72 -4.92
C ASP A 19 -0.68 11.53 -5.19
N VAL A 20 -1.64 11.28 -4.29
CA VAL A 20 -2.67 10.24 -4.49
C VAL A 20 -3.46 10.50 -5.79
N SER A 21 -3.59 11.77 -6.17
CA SER A 21 -4.24 12.19 -7.42
C SER A 21 -3.47 11.78 -8.67
N ASP A 22 -2.19 11.43 -8.57
CA ASP A 22 -1.38 11.01 -9.73
C ASP A 22 -1.61 9.54 -10.08
N LEU A 23 -2.26 8.78 -9.21
CA LEU A 23 -2.53 7.37 -9.41
C LEU A 23 -3.67 7.14 -10.39
N GLU A 24 -3.41 6.31 -11.40
CA GLU A 24 -4.40 5.83 -12.36
C GLU A 24 -4.49 4.31 -12.25
N ILE A 25 -5.66 3.79 -11.88
CA ILE A 25 -5.83 2.36 -11.60
C ILE A 25 -5.49 1.48 -12.81
N ASP A 26 -5.70 1.98 -14.03
CA ASP A 26 -5.47 1.26 -15.28
C ASP A 26 -3.97 1.03 -15.57
N ASN A 27 -3.09 1.82 -14.93
CA ASN A 27 -1.64 1.70 -15.04
C ASN A 27 -1.01 0.99 -13.83
N MET A 28 -1.84 0.39 -12.96
CA MET A 28 -1.38 -0.24 -11.72
C MET A 28 -1.46 -1.76 -11.75
N LEU A 29 -0.38 -2.39 -11.33
CA LEU A 29 -0.28 -3.81 -11.07
C LEU A 29 -0.74 -4.07 -9.62
N LEU A 30 -1.70 -4.97 -9.47
CA LEU A 30 -2.38 -5.24 -8.20
C LEU A 30 -2.17 -6.68 -7.78
N LEU A 31 -2.27 -6.95 -6.48
CA LEU A 31 -2.33 -8.34 -6.02
C LEU A 31 -3.67 -8.98 -6.43
N GLU A 32 -3.69 -10.31 -6.50
CA GLU A 32 -4.92 -11.10 -6.69
C GLU A 32 -5.97 -10.80 -5.61
N ASP A 33 -7.23 -11.17 -5.90
CA ASP A 33 -8.31 -11.09 -4.93
C ASP A 33 -8.01 -11.89 -3.66
N GLY A 34 -8.50 -11.39 -2.51
CA GLY A 34 -8.27 -11.97 -1.19
C GLY A 34 -7.11 -11.35 -0.41
N HIS A 35 -6.30 -10.50 -1.05
CA HIS A 35 -5.26 -9.72 -0.37
C HIS A 35 -5.81 -8.37 0.13
N CYS A 36 -5.91 -8.17 1.46
CA CYS A 36 -6.37 -6.89 2.03
C CYS A 36 -5.58 -5.65 1.57
N PHE A 37 -4.34 -5.85 1.09
CA PHE A 37 -3.53 -4.78 0.52
C PHE A 37 -4.11 -4.27 -0.80
N ARG A 38 -4.63 -5.17 -1.65
CA ARG A 38 -5.33 -4.84 -2.91
C ARG A 38 -6.46 -3.87 -2.66
N ASP A 39 -7.33 -4.15 -1.70
CA ASP A 39 -8.46 -3.28 -1.34
C ASP A 39 -7.99 -1.89 -0.88
N GLY A 40 -6.90 -1.84 -0.11
CA GLY A 40 -6.27 -0.59 0.30
C GLY A 40 -5.77 0.24 -0.89
N VAL A 41 -5.13 -0.39 -1.87
CA VAL A 41 -4.69 0.27 -3.11
C VAL A 41 -5.89 0.74 -3.94
N ILE A 42 -6.90 -0.10 -4.12
CA ILE A 42 -8.12 0.27 -4.84
C ILE A 42 -8.80 1.48 -4.16
N ASN A 43 -8.98 1.46 -2.84
CA ASN A 43 -9.63 2.54 -2.11
C ASN A 43 -8.83 3.84 -2.17
N LEU A 44 -7.50 3.75 -2.23
CA LEU A 44 -6.63 4.89 -2.45
C LEU A 44 -6.87 5.54 -3.82
N CYS A 45 -7.01 4.74 -4.87
CA CYS A 45 -7.24 5.23 -6.25
C CYS A 45 -8.70 5.65 -6.51
N LYS A 46 -9.69 5.00 -5.88
CA LYS A 46 -11.13 5.27 -6.03
C LYS A 46 -11.56 6.66 -5.55
N SER A 47 -10.68 7.44 -4.92
CA SER A 47 -10.96 8.86 -4.64
C SER A 47 -11.22 9.68 -5.92
N LYS A 48 -10.86 9.19 -7.11
CA LYS A 48 -11.12 9.88 -8.40
C LYS A 48 -12.19 9.25 -9.30
N ASN A 49 -12.35 7.92 -9.33
CA ASN A 49 -13.17 7.26 -10.35
C ASN A 49 -14.25 6.36 -9.75
N SER A 50 -15.51 6.80 -9.80
CA SER A 50 -16.68 5.98 -9.44
C SER A 50 -17.11 4.99 -10.53
N ASN A 51 -16.50 5.05 -11.72
CA ASN A 51 -16.99 4.38 -12.94
C ASN A 51 -15.86 3.74 -13.76
N SER A 52 -15.19 2.72 -13.24
CA SER A 52 -14.33 1.87 -14.08
C SER A 52 -14.71 0.42 -13.83
N ASP A 53 -15.79 -0.01 -14.50
CA ASP A 53 -16.02 -1.40 -14.80
C ASP A 53 -14.89 -1.87 -15.74
N GLU A 54 -14.22 -2.94 -15.35
CA GLU A 54 -13.37 -3.80 -16.19
C GLU A 54 -12.26 -3.10 -17.00
N SER A 55 -11.24 -2.54 -16.32
CA SER A 55 -9.92 -2.46 -16.94
C SER A 55 -9.15 -3.77 -16.77
N PHE A 56 -8.27 -4.09 -17.73
CA PHE A 56 -7.43 -5.27 -17.73
C PHE A 56 -6.42 -5.18 -16.57
N GLN A 57 -6.80 -5.74 -15.42
CA GLN A 57 -5.98 -5.74 -14.22
C GLN A 57 -5.08 -6.97 -14.23
N LEU A 58 -3.77 -6.72 -14.27
CA LEU A 58 -2.76 -7.77 -14.21
C LEU A 58 -2.50 -8.08 -12.74
N GLU A 59 -2.98 -9.24 -12.31
CA GLU A 59 -2.95 -9.67 -10.92
C GLU A 59 -1.82 -10.66 -10.65
N SER A 60 -1.24 -10.60 -9.44
CA SER A 60 -0.28 -11.60 -8.97
C SER A 60 -0.46 -11.89 -7.48
N GLY A 61 -0.28 -13.14 -7.06
CA GLY A 61 -0.28 -13.52 -5.64
C GLY A 61 0.92 -13.04 -4.83
N SER A 62 1.94 -12.40 -5.42
CA SER A 62 3.17 -11.99 -4.71
C SER A 62 3.65 -10.60 -5.12
N ILE A 63 4.06 -9.81 -4.13
CA ILE A 63 4.59 -8.45 -4.30
C ILE A 63 5.87 -8.46 -5.14
N GLU A 64 6.72 -9.46 -4.94
CA GLU A 64 7.97 -9.66 -5.69
C GLU A 64 7.71 -9.83 -7.19
N THR A 65 6.60 -10.49 -7.53
CA THR A 65 6.20 -10.66 -8.93
C THR A 65 5.69 -9.34 -9.51
N LEU A 66 4.88 -8.56 -8.77
CA LEU A 66 4.45 -7.22 -9.21
C LEU A 66 5.62 -6.31 -9.53
N ILE A 67 6.66 -6.35 -8.69
CA ILE A 67 7.89 -5.59 -8.91
C ILE A 67 8.60 -6.01 -10.21
N ARG A 68 8.70 -7.31 -10.49
CA ARG A 68 9.30 -7.81 -11.74
C ARG A 68 8.48 -7.39 -12.96
N LEU A 69 7.16 -7.49 -12.88
CA LEU A 69 6.26 -7.09 -13.97
C LEU A 69 6.34 -5.57 -14.23
N ALA A 70 6.47 -4.76 -13.17
CA ALA A 70 6.70 -3.33 -13.30
C ALA A 70 8.03 -3.04 -14.02
N ASP A 71 9.10 -3.73 -13.64
CA ASP A 71 10.41 -3.59 -14.29
C ASP A 71 10.37 -3.95 -15.79
N GLU A 72 9.52 -4.91 -16.18
CA GLU A 72 9.31 -5.36 -17.56
C GLU A 72 8.39 -4.47 -18.41
N GLY A 73 7.88 -3.35 -17.89
CA GLY A 73 7.06 -2.45 -18.71
C GLY A 73 5.57 -2.48 -18.46
N MET A 74 5.09 -3.33 -17.54
CA MET A 74 3.65 -3.62 -17.45
C MET A 74 2.86 -2.64 -16.58
N GLY A 75 3.52 -1.64 -15.99
CA GLY A 75 2.89 -0.60 -15.18
C GLY A 75 3.70 -0.28 -13.93
N MET A 76 3.05 0.38 -12.98
CA MET A 76 3.60 0.64 -11.65
C MET A 76 2.86 -0.15 -10.57
N THR A 77 3.40 -0.21 -9.36
CA THR A 77 2.68 -0.82 -8.23
C THR A 77 2.88 -0.04 -6.94
N LEU A 78 2.09 -0.35 -5.91
CA LEU A 78 2.31 0.15 -4.56
C LEU A 78 2.85 -0.97 -3.68
N LEU A 79 3.73 -0.60 -2.76
CA LEU A 79 4.36 -1.50 -1.81
C LEU A 79 4.00 -1.08 -0.38
N PRO A 80 3.80 -2.03 0.54
CA PRO A 80 3.92 -1.75 1.97
C PRO A 80 5.34 -1.27 2.26
N PHE A 81 5.47 -0.19 3.03
CA PHE A 81 6.79 0.38 3.36
C PHE A 81 7.82 -0.67 3.85
N LEU A 82 7.43 -1.62 4.69
CA LEU A 82 8.36 -2.63 5.21
C LEU A 82 8.98 -3.49 4.10
N HIS A 83 8.26 -3.76 3.02
CA HIS A 83 8.80 -4.52 1.89
C HIS A 83 9.89 -3.75 1.14
N THR A 84 9.86 -2.41 1.20
CA THR A 84 10.88 -1.57 0.55
C THR A 84 12.25 -1.67 1.22
N LEU A 85 12.30 -2.10 2.50
CA LEU A 85 13.53 -2.27 3.26
C LEU A 85 14.38 -3.43 2.73
N GLU A 86 13.73 -4.44 2.14
CA GLU A 86 14.35 -5.65 1.61
C GLU A 86 14.87 -5.50 0.17
N LEU A 87 14.57 -4.36 -0.48
CA LEU A 87 14.98 -4.10 -1.85
C LEU A 87 16.48 -3.76 -1.94
N ASN A 88 17.10 -4.17 -3.05
CA ASN A 88 18.46 -3.75 -3.38
C ASN A 88 18.53 -2.27 -3.79
N ASP A 89 19.74 -1.70 -3.81
CA ASP A 89 19.92 -0.26 -4.06
C ASP A 89 19.45 0.18 -5.45
N LYS A 90 19.57 -0.68 -6.46
CA LYS A 90 19.06 -0.38 -7.80
C LYS A 90 17.55 -0.22 -7.81
N MET A 91 16.84 -1.09 -7.10
CA MET A 91 15.39 -1.07 -6.99
C MET A 91 14.90 0.06 -6.07
N LYS A 92 15.68 0.44 -5.05
CA LYS A 92 15.38 1.59 -4.20
C LYS A 92 15.32 2.91 -4.98
N ASN A 93 16.08 3.04 -6.07
CA ASN A 93 16.01 4.21 -6.96
C ASN A 93 14.67 4.34 -7.71
N ARG A 94 13.82 3.29 -7.70
CA ARG A 94 12.48 3.26 -8.30
C ARG A 94 11.38 3.49 -7.27
N LEU A 95 11.75 3.79 -6.02
CA LEU A 95 10.80 4.10 -4.96
C LEU A 95 10.46 5.58 -4.98
N HIS A 96 9.16 5.87 -5.04
CA HIS A 96 8.61 7.21 -4.97
C HIS A 96 7.69 7.30 -3.75
N TYR A 97 7.89 8.35 -2.96
CA TYR A 97 7.11 8.60 -1.76
C TYR A 97 5.98 9.58 -2.05
N PHE A 98 4.88 9.44 -1.31
CA PHE A 98 3.79 10.39 -1.38
C PHE A 98 4.12 11.66 -0.60
N ASN A 99 3.61 12.79 -1.06
CA ASN A 99 3.56 14.00 -0.24
C ASN A 99 2.74 13.79 1.03
N GLU A 100 3.01 14.61 2.05
CA GLU A 100 2.24 14.55 3.30
C GLU A 100 0.81 15.11 3.12
N PRO A 101 -0.21 14.52 3.77
CA PRO A 101 -0.13 13.35 4.64
C PRO A 101 0.00 12.04 3.84
N THR A 102 1.02 11.23 4.17
CA THR A 102 1.31 10.01 3.42
C THR A 102 0.19 8.98 3.63
N PRO A 103 -0.38 8.38 2.56
CA PRO A 103 -1.37 7.33 2.73
C PRO A 103 -0.76 6.13 3.43
N ALA A 104 -1.47 5.58 4.40
CA ALA A 104 -1.02 4.43 5.17
C ALA A 104 -2.18 3.47 5.47
N ARG A 105 -1.87 2.19 5.58
CA ARG A 105 -2.80 1.19 6.12
C ARG A 105 -2.64 1.07 7.63
N GLU A 106 -3.73 0.78 8.32
CA GLU A 106 -3.70 0.34 9.71
C GLU A 106 -3.35 -1.16 9.80
N VAL A 107 -2.56 -1.53 10.81
CA VAL A 107 -2.29 -2.93 11.16
C VAL A 107 -2.73 -3.12 12.61
N SER A 108 -3.65 -4.05 12.84
CA SER A 108 -4.30 -4.23 14.14
C SER A 108 -4.30 -5.70 14.54
N ILE A 109 -4.25 -5.98 15.85
CA ILE A 109 -4.39 -7.33 16.40
C ILE A 109 -5.86 -7.56 16.73
N ILE A 110 -6.43 -8.63 16.19
CA ILE A 110 -7.82 -9.04 16.47
C ILE A 110 -7.78 -10.24 17.42
N TYR A 111 -8.57 -10.20 18.48
CA TYR A 111 -8.69 -11.27 19.46
C TYR A 111 -10.15 -11.49 19.88
N HIS A 112 -10.41 -12.64 20.49
CA HIS A 112 -11.76 -13.02 20.91
C HIS A 112 -12.24 -12.16 22.10
N LYS A 113 -13.52 -11.78 22.09
CA LYS A 113 -14.18 -10.91 23.10
C LYS A 113 -14.10 -11.40 24.55
N SER A 114 -13.74 -12.66 24.77
CA SER A 114 -13.63 -13.25 26.11
C SER A 114 -12.33 -12.89 26.81
N GLU A 115 -11.36 -12.27 26.10
CA GLU A 115 -10.17 -11.64 26.71
C GLU A 115 -9.32 -12.58 27.60
N LEU A 116 -9.37 -13.89 27.34
CA LEU A 116 -8.77 -14.90 28.23
C LEU A 116 -7.22 -14.86 28.27
N LYS A 117 -6.58 -14.22 27.30
CA LYS A 117 -5.11 -14.21 27.13
C LYS A 117 -4.55 -12.79 26.96
N MET A 118 -5.17 -11.78 27.58
CA MET A 118 -4.79 -10.37 27.37
C MET A 118 -3.32 -10.08 27.65
N GLN A 119 -2.71 -10.70 28.66
CA GLN A 119 -1.28 -10.49 28.94
C GLN A 119 -0.39 -10.92 27.76
N ILE A 120 -0.72 -12.03 27.10
CA ILE A 120 0.02 -12.53 25.93
C ILE A 120 -0.24 -11.62 24.72
N ILE A 121 -1.50 -11.21 24.52
CA ILE A 121 -1.89 -10.30 23.43
C ILE A 121 -1.15 -8.97 23.56
N GLN A 122 -1.07 -8.42 24.78
CA GLN A 122 -0.38 -7.16 25.05
C GLN A 122 1.13 -7.30 24.84
N ALA A 123 1.74 -8.38 25.34
CA ALA A 123 3.17 -8.63 25.11
C ALA A 123 3.49 -8.73 23.62
N LEU A 124 2.65 -9.43 22.83
CA LEU A 124 2.80 -9.53 21.39
C LEU A 124 2.63 -8.17 20.70
N HIS A 125 1.62 -7.40 21.11
CA HIS A 125 1.40 -6.04 20.62
C HIS A 125 2.63 -5.16 20.85
N ASP A 126 3.17 -5.18 22.06
CA ASP A 126 4.28 -4.31 22.46
C ASP A 126 5.57 -4.69 21.71
N GLU A 127 5.84 -5.98 21.54
CA GLU A 127 6.97 -6.46 20.75
C GLU A 127 6.87 -6.02 19.29
N ILE A 128 5.72 -6.25 18.65
CA ILE A 128 5.47 -5.85 17.26
C ILE A 128 5.56 -4.32 17.12
N SER A 129 4.91 -3.57 18.02
CA SER A 129 4.92 -2.10 17.99
C SER A 129 6.33 -1.54 18.19
N GLY A 130 7.10 -2.12 19.11
CA GLY A 130 8.49 -1.74 19.37
C GLY A 130 9.36 -1.88 18.14
N ILE A 131 9.31 -3.03 17.47
CA ILE A 131 10.07 -3.30 16.23
C ILE A 131 9.62 -2.34 15.12
N ILE A 132 8.32 -2.18 14.90
CA ILE A 132 7.79 -1.36 13.81
C ILE A 132 8.11 0.13 14.00
N ARG A 133 8.01 0.66 15.23
CA ARG A 133 8.37 2.07 15.52
C ARG A 133 9.84 2.36 15.26
N GLY A 134 10.73 1.38 15.50
CA GLY A 134 12.14 1.49 15.13
C GLY A 134 12.38 1.50 13.62
N ALA A 135 11.52 0.81 12.85
CA ALA A 135 11.66 0.68 11.41
C ALA A 135 11.00 1.83 10.60
N ILE A 136 10.05 2.57 11.17
CA ILE A 136 9.20 3.53 10.43
C ILE A 136 9.38 4.96 10.97
N ALA A 137 9.77 5.91 10.10
CA ALA A 137 10.03 7.31 10.46
C ALA A 137 8.89 8.31 10.13
N PHE A 138 7.73 7.85 9.64
CA PHE A 138 6.65 8.76 9.21
C PHE A 138 5.76 9.19 10.38
N GLN A 139 5.64 10.50 10.59
CA GLN A 139 4.84 11.08 11.68
C GLN A 139 3.49 11.64 11.22
N ASN A 140 3.33 11.95 9.92
CA ASN A 140 2.12 12.54 9.34
C ASN A 140 1.50 11.64 8.27
N VAL A 141 0.58 10.76 8.69
CA VAL A 141 -0.03 9.74 7.84
C VAL A 141 -1.55 9.90 7.75
N ASN A 142 -2.11 9.62 6.57
CA ASN A 142 -3.55 9.51 6.35
C ASN A 142 -3.94 8.03 6.28
N ILE A 143 -4.78 7.55 7.21
CA ILE A 143 -5.17 6.14 7.28
C ILE A 143 -6.23 5.82 6.22
N ILE A 144 -5.91 4.86 5.35
CA ILE A 144 -6.80 4.36 4.30
C ILE A 144 -7.53 3.13 4.84
N SER A 145 -8.86 3.25 4.96
CA SER A 145 -9.72 2.13 5.34
C SER A 145 -9.76 1.08 4.23
N PRO A 146 -9.61 -0.22 4.55
CA PRO A 146 -9.83 -1.30 3.59
C PRO A 146 -11.32 -1.48 3.27
N LYS A 147 -12.22 -1.04 4.15
CA LYS A 147 -13.67 -1.02 3.86
C LYS A 147 -13.98 0.19 2.99
N PRO A 148 -14.79 0.03 1.92
CA PRO A 148 -15.23 1.15 1.11
C PRO A 148 -15.99 2.13 1.99
N ASN A 149 -15.67 3.42 1.85
CA ASN A 149 -16.40 4.49 2.54
C ASN A 149 -17.85 4.44 2.07
N LYS A 150 -18.76 3.92 2.90
CA LYS A 150 -20.19 4.10 2.69
C LYS A 150 -20.41 5.60 2.72
N LYS A 151 -20.65 6.22 1.56
CA LYS A 151 -21.16 7.60 1.50
C LYS A 151 -22.34 7.64 2.47
N ALA A 152 -22.29 8.56 3.43
CA ALA A 152 -23.41 8.82 4.31
C ALA A 152 -24.62 9.08 3.41
N THR A 153 -25.60 8.18 3.45
CA THR A 153 -26.90 8.42 2.86
C THR A 153 -27.47 9.63 3.59
N VAL A 154 -27.56 10.75 2.88
CA VAL A 154 -28.33 11.93 3.31
C VAL A 154 -29.82 11.57 3.30
#